data_AF-A0A8J6BKH9-F1
#
_entry.id   AF-A0A8J6BKH9-F1
#
_cell.length_a   1.000
_cell.length_b   1.000
_cell.length_c   1.000
_cell.angle_alpha   90.00
_cell.angle_beta   90.00
_cell.angle_gamma   90.00
#
_symmetry.space_group_name_H-M   'P 1'
#
loop_
_entity.id
_entity.type
_entity.pdbx_description
1 polymer ?
#
loop_
_entity_poly.entity_id
_entity_poly.type
_entity_poly.pdbx_seq_one_letter_code
_entity_poly.pdbx_strand_id
1 'polypeptide(L)'
;MDLYLKMGLLLVGSVAVGASDISIYIPQVTKDIIGNITHETFVLVQPNCIFNQYITTNVWLVIALNKSFSSLNDSDLGTPVPYSSYRNGHHEYYHTLLVSAGQYPCSTTNSTLNVIQIGSETCKEKFCNGPLSNNQTYRVRFVLLNSTGIFDKTQWSNEMILQQDKPFQESIIWPSGRSGGMIVLTSILSVLLAILLVCLIAALVFGSRDICWKRTMINKQRMANWDFMSPSTYRSRRDPMYLES
;
A
#
# COMPACT_ATOMS: atom_id res chain seq x y z
N MET A 1 -76.40 4.42 23.21
CA MET A 1 -75.33 3.67 23.87
C MET A 1 -74.53 2.94 22.79
N ASP A 2 -74.17 3.63 21.71
CA ASP A 2 -72.95 4.45 21.60
C ASP A 2 -71.73 3.49 21.54
N LEU A 3 -71.12 3.26 20.38
CA LEU A 3 -70.32 4.28 19.73
C LEU A 3 -70.20 4.07 18.19
N TYR A 4 -71.18 4.55 17.43
CA TYR A 4 -70.92 4.95 16.03
C TYR A 4 -70.23 6.33 16.02
N LEU A 5 -69.56 6.64 14.90
CA LEU A 5 -69.32 8.02 14.42
C LEU A 5 -68.22 8.86 15.11
N LYS A 6 -66.95 8.57 14.75
CA LYS A 6 -65.74 9.44 14.64
C LYS A 6 -64.52 8.49 14.62
N MET A 7 -63.55 8.54 13.71
CA MET A 7 -63.16 9.53 12.68
C MET A 7 -63.03 8.83 11.31
N GLY A 8 -63.06 9.51 10.15
CA GLY A 8 -62.82 10.93 9.94
C GLY A 8 -61.43 11.19 9.34
N LEU A 9 -61.20 10.59 8.16
CA LEU A 9 -60.47 11.11 6.99
C LEU A 9 -59.22 12.02 7.17
N LEU A 10 -58.16 11.66 6.43
CA LEU A 10 -56.98 12.46 6.05
C LEU A 10 -56.04 12.92 7.17
N LEU A 11 -54.77 12.53 7.04
CA LEU A 11 -53.71 13.51 6.81
C LEU A 11 -52.55 12.90 6.03
N VAL A 12 -52.10 13.68 5.05
CA VAL A 12 -50.98 13.46 4.15
C VAL A 12 -49.76 12.91 4.89
N GLY A 13 -49.23 11.78 4.40
CA GLY A 13 -47.89 11.34 4.77
C GLY A 13 -46.86 12.31 4.20
N SER A 14 -46.55 13.36 4.95
CA SER A 14 -45.52 14.33 4.60
C SER A 14 -44.20 13.59 4.40
N VAL A 15 -43.71 13.52 3.16
CA VAL A 15 -42.28 13.37 2.94
C VAL A 15 -41.67 14.70 3.39
N ALA A 16 -41.40 14.80 4.69
CA ALA A 16 -40.50 15.79 5.21
C ALA A 16 -39.12 15.46 4.64
N VAL A 17 -38.83 16.02 3.46
CA VAL A 17 -37.46 16.31 3.05
C VAL A 17 -36.97 17.31 4.10
N GLY A 18 -36.46 16.77 5.21
CA GLY A 18 -35.97 17.56 6.31
C GLY A 18 -34.83 18.41 5.78
N ALA A 19 -35.09 19.71 5.61
CA ALA A 19 -34.03 20.68 5.47
C ALA A 19 -33.25 20.63 6.78
N SER A 20 -32.14 19.87 6.77
CA SER A 20 -31.26 19.72 7.91
C SER A 20 -30.66 21.08 8.20
N ASP A 21 -31.00 21.64 9.37
CA ASP A 21 -30.42 22.88 9.84
C ASP A 21 -28.89 22.71 9.95
N ILE A 22 -28.18 23.47 9.12
CA ILE A 22 -26.72 23.53 9.07
C ILE A 22 -26.13 23.73 10.47
N SER A 23 -26.76 24.55 11.31
CA SER A 23 -26.30 24.87 12.66
C SER A 23 -26.34 23.69 13.64
N ILE A 24 -27.01 22.60 13.28
CA ILE A 24 -27.10 21.35 14.06
C ILE A 24 -26.14 20.28 13.51
N TYR A 25 -25.69 20.39 12.26
CA TYR A 25 -24.79 19.39 11.65
C TYR A 25 -23.41 19.39 12.33
N ILE A 26 -22.92 18.19 12.67
CA ILE A 26 -21.59 17.95 13.24
C ILE A 26 -20.77 17.12 12.25
N PRO A 27 -19.69 17.65 11.63
CA PRO A 27 -18.83 16.87 10.75
C PRO A 27 -18.22 15.66 11.46
N GLN A 28 -18.17 14.51 10.77
CA GLN A 28 -17.64 13.25 11.29
C GLN A 28 -16.58 12.66 10.36
N VAL A 29 -15.57 12.01 10.95
CA VAL A 29 -14.67 11.09 10.24
C VAL A 29 -15.44 9.82 9.89
N THR A 30 -15.31 9.31 8.66
CA THR A 30 -15.89 8.00 8.32
C THR A 30 -15.18 6.87 9.07
N LYS A 31 -15.91 5.83 9.48
CA LYS A 31 -15.34 4.61 10.08
C LYS A 31 -15.19 3.47 9.06
N ASP A 32 -15.71 3.67 7.86
CA ASP A 32 -15.91 2.62 6.85
C ASP A 32 -14.74 2.52 5.86
N ILE A 33 -13.71 3.37 6.04
CA ILE A 33 -12.49 3.41 5.23
C ILE A 33 -11.27 3.09 6.11
N ILE A 34 -10.46 2.12 5.67
CA ILE A 34 -9.15 1.83 6.28
C ILE A 34 -8.21 2.99 5.99
N GLY A 35 -7.55 3.53 7.01
CA GLY A 35 -6.73 4.75 6.86
C GLY A 35 -7.56 6.05 6.86
N ASN A 36 -8.79 6.01 7.37
CA ASN A 36 -9.63 7.19 7.63
C ASN A 36 -8.94 8.29 8.45
N ILE A 37 -7.92 7.95 9.25
CA ILE A 37 -7.00 8.87 9.90
C ILE A 37 -5.59 8.31 9.72
N THR A 38 -4.65 9.14 9.28
CA THR A 38 -3.24 8.83 9.11
C THR A 38 -2.37 9.80 9.92
N HIS A 39 -1.09 9.89 9.58
CA HIS A 39 -0.13 10.83 10.16
C HIS A 39 -0.38 12.31 9.78
N GLU A 40 -0.88 12.54 8.56
CA GLU A 40 -1.02 13.89 7.96
C GLU A 40 -2.40 14.12 7.31
N THR A 41 -3.28 13.12 7.32
CA THR A 41 -4.59 13.16 6.64
C THR A 41 -5.71 12.59 7.51
N PHE A 42 -6.95 13.04 7.30
CA PHE A 42 -8.15 12.34 7.78
C PHE A 42 -9.28 12.41 6.73
N VAL A 43 -10.30 11.57 6.85
CA VAL A 43 -11.35 11.42 5.85
C VAL A 43 -12.72 11.71 6.47
N LEU A 44 -13.34 12.81 6.07
CA LEU A 44 -14.68 13.21 6.49
C LEU A 44 -15.76 12.55 5.64
N VAL A 45 -16.93 12.32 6.23
CA VAL A 45 -18.17 12.08 5.47
C VAL A 45 -18.56 13.36 4.75
N GLN A 46 -18.92 13.27 3.47
CA GLN A 46 -19.35 14.43 2.69
C GLN A 46 -20.70 14.98 3.23
N PRO A 47 -20.83 16.30 3.48
CA PRO A 47 -22.01 16.93 4.09
C PRO A 47 -23.18 17.10 3.10
N ASN A 48 -23.60 15.99 2.49
CA ASN A 48 -24.74 15.94 1.57
C ASN A 48 -26.04 16.37 2.26
N CYS A 49 -26.94 17.04 1.51
CA CYS A 49 -28.14 17.75 2.00
C CYS A 49 -27.92 18.97 2.90
N ILE A 50 -26.78 19.12 3.59
CA ILE A 50 -26.61 20.13 4.65
C ILE A 50 -26.75 21.57 4.14
N PHE A 51 -26.36 21.83 2.88
CA PHE A 51 -26.36 23.17 2.29
C PHE A 51 -27.44 23.36 1.21
N ASN A 52 -28.52 22.57 1.22
CA ASN A 52 -29.54 22.57 0.17
C ASN A 52 -30.26 23.93 0.01
N GLN A 53 -30.31 24.78 1.05
CA GLN A 53 -30.86 26.13 0.98
C GLN A 53 -29.86 27.19 0.45
N TYR A 54 -28.61 26.80 0.21
CA TYR A 54 -27.49 27.70 -0.12
C TYR A 54 -26.76 27.31 -1.42
N ILE A 55 -27.38 26.54 -2.32
CA ILE A 55 -26.73 25.89 -3.47
C ILE A 55 -25.77 26.75 -4.32
N THR A 56 -26.02 28.06 -4.46
CA THR A 56 -25.17 29.00 -5.22
C THR A 56 -23.99 29.57 -4.42
N THR A 57 -23.97 29.37 -3.11
CA THR A 57 -22.96 29.91 -2.20
C THR A 57 -21.75 28.98 -2.11
N ASN A 58 -20.58 29.57 -1.92
CA ASN A 58 -19.37 28.82 -1.64
C ASN A 58 -19.27 28.44 -0.15
N VAL A 59 -19.05 27.16 0.10
CA VAL A 59 -18.77 26.59 1.41
C VAL A 59 -17.26 26.50 1.58
N TRP A 60 -16.78 26.89 2.76
CA TRP A 60 -15.40 26.69 3.19
C TRP A 60 -15.34 25.60 4.26
N LEU A 61 -14.30 24.77 4.24
CA LEU A 61 -13.93 23.96 5.39
C LEU A 61 -12.89 24.73 6.22
N VAL A 62 -13.17 24.93 7.51
CA VAL A 62 -12.20 25.41 8.50
C VAL A 62 -11.56 24.21 9.17
N ILE A 63 -10.23 24.18 9.22
CA ILE A 63 -9.45 23.19 9.97
C ILE A 63 -8.67 23.94 11.04
N ALA A 64 -8.85 23.57 12.31
CA ALA A 64 -8.22 24.20 13.46
C ALA A 64 -7.56 23.18 14.38
N LEU A 65 -6.48 23.57 15.06
CA LEU A 65 -5.88 22.79 16.13
C LEU A 65 -6.80 22.76 17.37
N ASN A 66 -6.97 21.60 17.99
CA ASN A 66 -7.85 21.41 19.15
C ASN A 66 -7.50 22.34 20.32
N LYS A 67 -6.21 22.68 20.48
CA LYS A 67 -5.73 23.61 21.51
C LYS A 67 -6.19 25.06 21.33
N SER A 68 -6.55 25.48 20.11
CA SER A 68 -7.02 26.83 19.79
C SER A 68 -8.54 26.93 19.76
N PHE A 69 -9.25 25.80 19.78
CA PHE A 69 -10.71 25.75 19.67
C PHE A 69 -11.43 26.65 20.68
N SER A 70 -10.95 26.74 21.92
CA SER A 70 -11.57 27.55 22.97
C SER A 70 -11.36 29.07 22.82
N SER A 71 -10.42 29.51 21.99
CA SER A 71 -10.16 30.94 21.75
C SER A 71 -10.68 31.43 20.38
N LEU A 72 -11.08 30.53 19.48
CA LEU A 72 -11.56 30.86 18.14
C LEU A 72 -13.04 31.29 18.14
N ASN A 73 -13.29 32.52 17.69
CA ASN A 73 -14.61 33.10 17.51
C ASN A 73 -14.97 33.21 16.02
N ASP A 74 -16.24 33.47 15.71
CA ASP A 74 -16.66 33.66 14.31
C ASP A 74 -16.05 34.92 13.66
N SER A 75 -15.65 35.92 14.45
CA SER A 75 -14.91 37.09 13.95
C SER A 75 -13.56 36.70 13.36
N ASP A 76 -12.85 35.76 14.00
CA ASP A 76 -11.54 35.26 13.53
C ASP A 76 -11.72 34.47 12.23
N LEU A 77 -12.73 33.61 12.19
CA LEU A 77 -13.04 32.75 11.05
C LEU A 77 -13.77 33.47 9.90
N GLY A 78 -14.15 34.74 10.07
CA GLY A 78 -14.86 35.55 9.08
C GLY A 78 -14.02 35.91 7.85
N THR A 79 -12.70 35.88 7.95
CA THR A 79 -11.77 36.10 6.83
C THR A 79 -11.02 34.79 6.52
N PRO A 80 -11.01 34.32 5.25
CA PRO A 80 -10.27 33.10 4.89
C PRO A 80 -8.77 33.19 5.15
N VAL A 81 -8.25 32.30 5.99
CA VAL A 81 -6.81 32.18 6.29
C VAL A 81 -6.19 31.13 5.37
N PRO A 82 -5.11 31.45 4.63
CA PRO A 82 -4.48 30.51 3.71
C PRO A 82 -3.65 29.44 4.44
N TYR A 83 -3.54 28.26 3.84
CA TYR A 83 -2.79 27.12 4.40
C TYR A 83 -1.33 27.47 4.74
N SER A 84 -0.68 28.34 3.95
CA SER A 84 0.70 28.80 4.22
C SER A 84 0.84 29.57 5.53
N SER A 85 -0.20 30.30 5.97
CA SER A 85 -0.22 31.03 7.24
C SER A 85 -0.21 30.07 8.43
N TYR A 86 -1.01 29.00 8.34
CA TYR A 86 -1.01 27.89 9.27
C TYR A 86 0.33 27.14 9.29
N ARG A 87 0.84 26.77 8.11
CA ARG A 87 2.11 26.03 7.97
C ARG A 87 3.31 26.78 8.55
N ASN A 88 3.30 28.11 8.49
CA ASN A 88 4.34 28.98 9.06
C ASN A 88 4.13 29.27 10.56
N GLY A 89 3.09 28.73 11.19
CA GLY A 89 2.79 28.93 12.61
C GLY A 89 2.21 30.31 12.96
N HIS A 90 1.78 31.11 11.99
CA HIS A 90 1.15 32.40 12.25
C HIS A 90 -0.31 32.26 12.72
N HIS A 91 -0.99 31.20 12.31
CA HIS A 91 -2.37 30.91 12.70
C HIS A 91 -2.50 29.43 13.09
N GLU A 92 -3.37 29.15 14.05
CA GLU A 92 -3.63 27.78 14.53
C GLU A 92 -4.81 27.12 13.80
N TYR A 93 -5.22 27.71 12.67
CA TYR A 93 -6.28 27.27 11.79
C TYR A 93 -6.05 27.79 10.36
N TYR A 94 -6.76 27.21 9.39
CA TYR A 94 -6.85 27.70 8.02
C TYR A 94 -8.16 27.31 7.36
N HIS A 95 -8.48 27.98 6.25
CA HIS A 95 -9.64 27.68 5.40
C HIS A 95 -9.17 26.96 4.13
N THR A 96 -9.93 25.95 3.73
CA THR A 96 -9.64 25.11 2.56
C THR A 96 -10.94 24.63 1.89
N LEU A 97 -10.81 23.87 0.80
CA LEU A 97 -11.90 23.23 0.07
C LEU A 97 -13.03 24.20 -0.26
N LEU A 98 -12.69 25.25 -1.01
CA LEU A 98 -13.64 26.22 -1.54
C LEU A 98 -14.54 25.53 -2.58
N VAL A 99 -15.70 25.05 -2.13
CA VAL A 99 -16.60 24.18 -2.91
C VAL A 99 -17.99 24.81 -2.94
N SER A 100 -18.66 24.78 -4.10
CA SER A 100 -20.03 25.28 -4.19
C SER A 100 -20.98 24.35 -3.43
N ALA A 101 -21.90 24.93 -2.64
CA ALA A 101 -22.89 24.18 -1.85
C ALA A 101 -23.70 23.17 -2.69
N GLY A 102 -23.98 23.47 -3.96
CA GLY A 102 -24.65 22.55 -4.89
C GLY A 102 -23.87 21.25 -5.19
N GLN A 103 -22.57 21.21 -4.86
CA GLN A 103 -21.72 20.01 -4.97
C GLN A 103 -21.87 19.05 -3.76
N TYR A 104 -22.79 19.36 -2.83
CA TYR A 104 -23.19 18.50 -1.71
C TYR A 104 -24.67 18.03 -1.86
N PRO A 105 -25.02 17.35 -2.98
CA PRO A 105 -26.42 17.08 -3.34
C PRO A 105 -27.09 16.09 -2.40
N CYS A 106 -28.42 16.20 -2.27
CA CYS A 106 -29.23 15.21 -1.55
C CYS A 106 -29.39 13.87 -2.27
N SER A 107 -29.21 13.83 -3.60
CA SER A 107 -29.49 12.62 -4.39
C SER A 107 -28.28 11.69 -4.42
N THR A 108 -28.22 10.76 -3.46
CA THR A 108 -27.35 9.58 -3.53
C THR A 108 -27.98 8.51 -4.41
N THR A 109 -27.87 8.68 -5.74
CA THR A 109 -28.33 7.67 -6.72
C THR A 109 -27.50 6.39 -6.69
N ASN A 110 -26.30 6.42 -6.09
CA ASN A 110 -25.39 5.30 -5.95
C ASN A 110 -25.12 5.00 -4.47
N SER A 111 -24.97 3.71 -4.13
CA SER A 111 -24.60 3.23 -2.79
C SER A 111 -23.12 3.43 -2.45
N THR A 112 -22.45 4.38 -3.10
CA THR A 112 -21.04 4.69 -2.89
C THR A 112 -20.88 5.68 -1.73
N LEU A 113 -19.97 5.36 -0.80
CA LEU A 113 -19.67 6.24 0.32
C LEU A 113 -18.99 7.53 -0.18
N ASN A 114 -19.67 8.65 -0.02
CA ASN A 114 -19.21 9.97 -0.42
C ASN A 114 -18.35 10.60 0.69
N VAL A 115 -17.08 10.88 0.40
CA VAL A 115 -16.08 11.31 1.38
C VAL A 115 -15.21 12.47 0.90
N ILE A 116 -14.63 13.18 1.86
CA ILE A 116 -13.67 14.26 1.65
C ILE A 116 -12.39 13.88 2.39
N GLN A 117 -11.32 13.57 1.65
CA GLN A 117 -9.99 13.39 2.25
C GLN A 117 -9.34 14.75 2.49
N ILE A 118 -8.89 14.99 3.72
CA ILE A 118 -8.21 16.20 4.15
C ILE A 118 -6.70 15.96 4.20
N GLY A 119 -5.91 16.93 3.74
CA GLY A 119 -4.45 16.87 3.74
C GLY A 119 -3.82 16.16 2.54
N SER A 120 -4.58 15.93 1.46
CA SER A 120 -4.13 15.13 0.31
C SER A 120 -3.36 15.91 -0.77
N GLU A 121 -3.28 17.24 -0.70
CA GLU A 121 -2.73 18.06 -1.79
C GLU A 121 -1.30 18.55 -1.57
N THR A 122 -0.49 18.50 -2.63
CA THR A 122 0.78 19.24 -2.68
C THR A 122 0.52 20.72 -2.96
N CYS A 123 0.30 21.47 -1.89
CA CYS A 123 -0.05 22.89 -1.92
C CYS A 123 0.89 23.78 -2.73
N LYS A 124 0.32 24.44 -3.76
CA LYS A 124 0.90 25.60 -4.48
C LYS A 124 0.01 26.84 -4.39
N GLU A 125 -1.30 26.64 -4.22
CA GLU A 125 -2.30 27.71 -4.13
C GLU A 125 -2.53 28.14 -2.67
N LYS A 126 -3.28 29.24 -2.46
CA LYS A 126 -3.50 29.82 -1.12
C LYS A 126 -4.40 28.97 -0.22
N PHE A 127 -5.47 28.39 -0.78
CA PHE A 127 -6.55 27.72 -0.04
C PHE A 127 -6.67 26.22 -0.38
N CYS A 128 -5.53 25.62 -0.72
CA CYS A 128 -5.37 24.19 -0.99
C CYS A 128 -5.60 23.31 0.25
N ASN A 129 -5.81 22.02 0.03
CA ASN A 129 -6.04 20.99 1.04
C ASN A 129 -4.72 20.33 1.48
N GLY A 130 -3.82 21.14 2.04
CA GLY A 130 -2.44 20.76 2.34
C GLY A 130 -2.26 19.84 3.54
N PRO A 131 -1.16 19.06 3.58
CA PRO A 131 -0.92 18.06 4.63
C PRO A 131 -0.94 18.68 6.03
N LEU A 132 -1.50 17.93 6.97
CA LEU A 132 -1.64 18.36 8.36
C LEU A 132 -0.33 18.11 9.13
N SER A 133 -0.04 18.96 10.11
CA SER A 133 1.06 18.71 11.04
C SER A 133 0.81 17.44 11.86
N ASN A 134 1.82 16.59 11.93
CA ASN A 134 1.75 15.33 12.66
C ASN A 134 1.67 15.51 14.18
N ASN A 135 1.21 14.45 14.87
CA ASN A 135 1.07 14.43 16.33
C ASN A 135 0.30 15.64 16.89
N GLN A 136 -0.70 16.10 16.13
CA GLN A 136 -1.63 17.14 16.53
C GLN A 136 -3.06 16.60 16.53
N THR A 137 -3.90 17.25 17.32
CA THR A 137 -5.34 17.00 17.37
C THR A 137 -6.06 18.14 16.68
N TYR A 138 -7.06 17.84 15.86
CA TYR A 138 -7.79 18.80 15.04
C TYR A 138 -9.28 18.82 15.33
N ARG A 139 -9.93 19.94 15.01
CA ARG A 139 -11.37 20.05 14.83
C ARG A 139 -11.67 20.73 13.50
N VAL A 140 -12.84 20.43 12.94
CA VAL A 140 -13.32 21.06 11.70
C VAL A 140 -14.75 21.54 11.81
N ARG A 141 -15.09 22.53 11.00
CA ARG A 141 -16.46 22.97 10.73
C ARG A 141 -16.55 23.53 9.31
N PHE A 142 -17.74 23.47 8.72
CA PHE A 142 -18.01 24.20 7.49
C PHE A 142 -18.55 25.59 7.82
N VAL A 143 -18.20 26.58 7.00
CA VAL A 143 -18.68 27.96 7.14
C VAL A 143 -19.05 28.54 5.78
N LEU A 144 -20.09 29.37 5.77
CA LEU A 144 -20.50 30.15 4.60
C LEU A 144 -20.21 31.62 4.90
N LEU A 145 -19.46 32.23 3.99
CA LEU A 145 -18.93 33.58 4.15
C LEU A 145 -19.59 34.56 3.19
N ASN A 146 -19.76 35.80 3.63
CA ASN A 146 -20.16 36.95 2.83
C ASN A 146 -19.17 38.11 3.05
N SER A 147 -19.47 39.31 2.54
CA SER A 147 -18.63 40.51 2.70
C SER A 147 -18.51 41.03 4.14
N THR A 148 -19.31 40.52 5.08
CA THR A 148 -19.30 40.90 6.51
C THR A 148 -18.73 39.81 7.42
N GLY A 149 -18.36 38.64 6.89
CA GLY A 149 -17.82 37.51 7.66
C GLY A 149 -18.67 36.24 7.52
N ILE A 150 -18.75 35.44 8.59
CA ILE A 150 -19.63 34.27 8.64
C ILE A 150 -21.08 34.72 8.75
N PHE A 151 -21.93 34.23 7.85
CA PHE A 151 -23.38 34.35 8.00
C PHE A 151 -24.05 33.02 8.39
N ASP A 152 -23.42 31.88 8.10
CA ASP A 152 -23.88 30.58 8.55
C ASP A 152 -22.75 29.54 8.70
N LYS A 153 -22.96 28.51 9.53
CA LYS A 153 -21.93 27.59 10.00
C LYS A 153 -22.50 26.26 10.52
N THR A 154 -21.68 25.21 10.42
CA THR A 154 -21.95 23.95 11.13
C THR A 154 -21.44 24.00 12.56
N GLN A 155 -21.83 23.02 13.38
CA GLN A 155 -21.10 22.72 14.61
C GLN A 155 -19.66 22.30 14.29
N TRP A 156 -18.81 22.37 15.31
CA TRP A 156 -17.47 21.80 15.29
C TRP A 156 -17.52 20.29 15.45
N SER A 157 -16.66 19.58 14.73
CA SER A 157 -16.46 18.15 14.86
C SER A 157 -16.02 17.75 16.28
N ASN A 158 -16.16 16.46 16.57
CA ASN A 158 -15.35 15.83 17.61
C ASN A 158 -13.85 16.03 17.34
N GLU A 159 -13.03 15.91 18.37
CA GLU A 159 -11.58 16.01 18.22
C GLU A 159 -11.02 14.80 17.45
N MET A 160 -10.11 15.08 16.52
CA MET A 160 -9.50 14.11 15.63
C MET A 160 -8.00 14.08 15.91
N ILE A 161 -7.55 13.03 16.60
CA ILE A 161 -6.14 12.82 16.92
C ILE A 161 -5.49 12.14 15.71
N LEU A 162 -4.53 12.81 15.06
CA LEU A 162 -3.78 12.15 13.99
C LEU A 162 -2.94 11.00 14.54
N GLN A 163 -2.66 10.00 13.71
CA GLN A 163 -1.77 8.92 14.11
C GLN A 163 -0.41 9.52 14.45
N GLN A 164 0.12 9.20 15.63
CA GLN A 164 1.50 9.53 15.95
C GLN A 164 2.43 8.70 15.08
N ASP A 165 3.59 9.27 14.75
CA ASP A 165 4.78 8.48 14.52
C ASP A 165 4.91 7.50 15.70
N LYS A 166 4.56 6.23 15.49
CA LYS A 166 5.29 5.20 16.21
C LYS A 166 6.73 5.41 15.77
N PRO A 167 7.69 5.64 16.68
CA PRO A 167 9.08 5.59 16.28
C PRO A 167 9.27 4.28 15.52
N PHE A 168 10.12 4.29 14.50
CA PHE A 168 10.55 3.04 13.89
C PHE A 168 11.28 2.25 14.98
N GLN A 169 10.50 1.49 15.75
CA GLN A 169 11.04 0.33 16.41
C GLN A 169 11.60 -0.47 15.27
N GLU A 170 12.90 -0.64 15.32
CA GLU A 170 13.57 -1.83 14.83
C GLU A 170 13.00 -3.04 15.60
N SER A 171 11.69 -3.32 15.45
CA SER A 171 11.23 -4.67 15.23
C SER A 171 11.97 -5.11 13.98
N ILE A 172 13.18 -5.58 14.20
CA ILE A 172 14.23 -5.62 13.19
C ILE A 172 13.62 -6.29 11.98
N ILE A 173 13.53 -5.55 10.86
CA ILE A 173 13.11 -6.12 9.58
C ILE A 173 14.31 -6.90 9.04
N TRP A 174 14.75 -7.89 9.84
CA TRP A 174 15.27 -9.13 9.33
C TRP A 174 14.29 -9.56 8.24
N PRO A 175 14.78 -9.94 7.05
CA PRO A 175 13.95 -10.57 6.03
C PRO A 175 13.51 -11.95 6.54
N SER A 176 12.50 -11.93 7.42
CA SER A 176 11.81 -13.10 7.96
C SER A 176 11.25 -13.88 6.78
N GLY A 177 11.87 -15.01 6.46
CA GLY A 177 11.34 -15.93 5.45
C GLY A 177 12.26 -16.38 4.33
N ARG A 178 13.52 -15.92 4.19
CA ARG A 178 14.51 -16.65 3.36
C ARG A 178 15.29 -17.69 4.15
N SER A 179 14.51 -18.62 4.69
CA SER A 179 14.80 -20.03 4.96
C SER A 179 16.28 -20.42 5.04
N GLY A 180 16.77 -20.67 6.26
CA GLY A 180 17.99 -21.46 6.46
C GLY A 180 17.90 -22.85 5.77
N GLY A 181 16.68 -23.39 5.63
CA GLY A 181 16.41 -24.58 4.82
C GLY A 181 16.79 -24.43 3.34
N MET A 182 16.73 -23.24 2.74
CA MET A 182 17.19 -23.01 1.36
C MET A 182 18.72 -23.13 1.26
N ILE A 183 19.46 -22.69 2.27
CA ILE A 183 20.93 -22.83 2.35
C ILE A 183 21.31 -24.30 2.60
N VAL A 184 20.58 -24.99 3.50
CA VAL A 184 20.78 -26.42 3.76
C VAL A 184 20.44 -27.28 2.53
N LEU A 185 19.34 -27.00 1.82
CA LEU A 185 18.97 -27.74 0.61
C LEU A 185 19.95 -27.51 -0.55
N THR A 186 20.42 -26.28 -0.76
CA THR A 186 21.40 -25.98 -1.81
C THR A 186 22.78 -26.58 -1.50
N SER A 187 23.22 -26.58 -0.23
CA SER A 187 24.47 -27.25 0.17
C SER A 187 24.38 -28.78 0.04
N ILE A 188 23.30 -29.43 0.50
CA ILE A 188 23.10 -30.87 0.34
C ILE A 188 23.07 -31.25 -1.16
N LEU A 189 22.31 -30.52 -1.97
CA LEU A 189 22.20 -30.80 -3.42
C LEU A 189 23.55 -30.61 -4.13
N SER A 190 24.32 -29.60 -3.75
CA SER A 190 25.67 -29.35 -4.27
C SER A 190 26.65 -30.50 -3.95
N VAL A 191 26.67 -30.97 -2.69
CA VAL A 191 27.53 -32.09 -2.27
C VAL A 191 27.13 -33.40 -2.97
N LEU A 192 25.83 -33.69 -3.05
CA LEU A 192 25.33 -34.89 -3.75
C LEU A 192 25.66 -34.86 -5.24
N LEU A 193 25.52 -33.70 -5.91
CA LEU A 193 25.88 -33.53 -7.31
C LEU A 193 27.38 -33.75 -7.55
N ALA A 194 28.24 -33.22 -6.66
CA ALA A 194 29.69 -33.41 -6.74
C ALA A 194 30.08 -34.90 -6.60
N ILE A 195 29.49 -35.62 -5.65
CA ILE A 195 29.71 -37.06 -5.47
C ILE A 195 29.26 -37.84 -6.73
N LEU A 196 28.07 -37.54 -7.26
CA LEU A 196 27.55 -38.18 -8.47
C LEU A 196 28.49 -37.95 -9.67
N LEU A 197 29.00 -36.73 -9.83
CA LEU A 197 29.93 -36.37 -10.89
C LEU A 197 31.27 -37.13 -10.76
N VAL A 198 31.83 -37.25 -9.55
CA VAL A 198 33.03 -38.07 -9.31
C VAL A 198 32.78 -39.55 -9.63
N CYS A 199 31.64 -40.11 -9.20
CA CYS A 199 31.26 -41.49 -9.52
C CYS A 199 31.08 -41.70 -11.03
N LEU A 200 30.52 -40.73 -11.75
CA LEU A 200 30.35 -40.77 -13.20
C LEU A 200 31.70 -40.69 -13.94
N ILE A 201 32.62 -39.82 -13.50
CA ILE A 201 33.99 -39.78 -14.03
C ILE A 201 34.70 -41.12 -13.78
N ALA A 202 34.59 -41.67 -12.57
CA ALA A 202 35.17 -42.98 -12.25
C ALA A 202 34.59 -44.08 -13.16
N ALA A 203 33.26 -44.14 -13.32
CA ALA A 203 32.60 -45.09 -14.21
C ALA A 203 33.01 -44.93 -15.67
N LEU A 204 33.24 -43.70 -16.16
CA LEU A 204 33.79 -43.46 -17.49
C LEU A 204 35.25 -43.91 -17.62
N VAL A 205 36.10 -43.66 -16.62
CA VAL A 205 37.52 -44.05 -16.64
C VAL A 205 37.68 -45.58 -16.52
N PHE A 206 36.97 -46.23 -15.59
CA PHE A 206 37.00 -47.69 -15.44
C PHE A 206 36.28 -48.39 -16.59
N GLY A 207 35.09 -47.92 -16.98
CA GLY A 207 34.34 -48.47 -18.11
C GLY A 207 35.07 -48.32 -19.45
N SER A 208 35.73 -47.19 -19.71
CA SER A 208 36.57 -47.04 -20.91
C SER A 208 37.82 -47.92 -20.85
N ARG A 209 38.42 -48.12 -19.68
CA ARG A 209 39.50 -49.11 -19.49
C ARG A 209 39.01 -50.53 -19.75
N ASP A 210 37.84 -50.92 -19.25
CA ASP A 210 37.26 -52.25 -19.49
C ASP A 210 36.86 -52.47 -20.96
N ILE A 211 36.30 -51.45 -21.63
CA ILE A 211 35.99 -51.51 -23.06
C ILE A 211 37.28 -51.58 -23.88
N CYS A 212 38.29 -50.79 -23.55
CA CYS A 212 39.59 -50.81 -24.24
C CYS A 212 40.33 -52.13 -24.01
N TRP A 213 40.29 -52.66 -22.78
CA TRP A 213 40.85 -53.98 -22.44
C TRP A 213 40.12 -55.10 -23.17
N LYS A 214 38.78 -55.12 -23.17
CA LYS A 214 37.99 -56.09 -23.96
C LYS A 214 38.31 -56.00 -25.44
N ARG A 215 38.43 -54.80 -26.01
CA ARG A 215 38.83 -54.60 -27.42
C ARG A 215 40.25 -55.12 -27.69
N THR A 216 41.17 -54.94 -26.75
CA THR A 216 42.55 -55.45 -26.83
C THR A 216 42.59 -56.98 -26.73
N MET A 217 41.79 -57.60 -25.86
CA MET A 217 41.68 -59.06 -25.73
C MET A 217 41.01 -59.69 -26.96
N ILE A 218 39.92 -59.11 -27.47
CA ILE A 218 39.28 -59.53 -28.73
C ILE A 218 40.27 -59.43 -29.90
N ASN A 219 41.03 -58.33 -30.00
CA ASN A 219 42.07 -58.19 -31.01
C ASN A 219 43.18 -59.23 -30.84
N LYS A 220 43.61 -59.55 -29.61
CA LYS A 220 44.60 -60.62 -29.35
C LYS A 220 44.07 -62.00 -29.76
N GLN A 221 42.83 -62.36 -29.44
CA GLN A 221 42.23 -63.62 -29.90
C GLN A 221 42.08 -63.65 -31.42
N ARG A 222 41.72 -62.52 -32.04
CA ARG A 222 41.63 -62.41 -33.50
C ARG A 222 43.01 -62.57 -34.16
N MET A 223 44.07 -61.97 -33.60
CA MET A 223 45.45 -62.15 -34.09
C MET A 223 45.94 -63.60 -33.90
N ALA A 224 45.72 -64.22 -32.72
CA ALA A 224 46.05 -65.63 -32.51
C ALA A 224 45.30 -66.59 -33.45
N ASN A 225 44.09 -66.22 -33.90
CA ASN A 225 43.36 -66.95 -34.92
C ASN A 225 43.92 -66.73 -36.35
N TRP A 226 44.54 -65.57 -36.62
CA TRP A 226 45.27 -65.33 -37.87
C TRP A 226 46.65 -66.00 -37.89
N ASP A 227 47.33 -66.12 -36.74
CA ASP A 227 48.61 -66.82 -36.61
C ASP A 227 48.49 -68.35 -36.87
N PHE A 228 47.27 -68.91 -36.80
CA PHE A 228 46.99 -70.28 -37.26
C PHE A 228 46.90 -70.40 -38.80
N MET A 229 46.79 -69.27 -39.52
CA MET A 229 46.60 -69.22 -40.98
C MET A 229 47.84 -68.76 -41.78
N SER A 230 49.00 -68.53 -41.14
CA SER A 230 50.24 -68.08 -41.80
C SER A 230 51.46 -68.95 -41.47
N PRO A 231 52.04 -69.68 -42.44
CA PRO A 231 53.24 -70.49 -42.23
C PRO A 231 54.51 -69.67 -41.97
N SER A 232 55.42 -70.27 -41.19
CA SER A 232 56.69 -69.73 -40.69
C SER A 232 57.74 -69.28 -41.73
N THR A 233 58.44 -68.16 -41.46
CA THR A 233 59.82 -67.79 -41.87
C THR A 233 60.26 -66.49 -41.13
N TYR A 234 61.53 -66.09 -40.93
CA TYR A 234 62.82 -66.81 -40.78
C TYR A 234 63.77 -65.92 -39.92
N ARG A 235 64.09 -66.29 -38.68
CA ARG A 235 65.40 -66.85 -38.20
C ARG A 235 66.67 -65.98 -38.35
N SER A 236 67.29 -65.66 -37.19
CA SER A 236 68.72 -65.28 -36.97
C SER A 236 69.20 -63.88 -37.43
N ARG A 237 70.21 -63.24 -36.82
CA ARG A 237 71.01 -63.50 -35.57
C ARG A 237 71.80 -62.22 -35.19
N ARG A 238 72.12 -62.10 -33.88
CA ARG A 238 73.18 -61.34 -33.14
C ARG A 238 74.40 -60.78 -33.94
N ASP A 239 75.16 -59.78 -33.48
CA ASP A 239 75.79 -59.61 -32.13
C ASP A 239 76.09 -58.13 -31.71
N PRO A 240 76.39 -57.87 -30.40
CA PRO A 240 76.76 -56.56 -29.85
C PRO A 240 78.26 -56.43 -29.45
N MET A 241 78.76 -55.20 -29.34
CA MET A 241 79.95 -54.78 -28.57
C MET A 241 79.79 -53.28 -28.22
N TYR A 242 79.79 -52.85 -26.95
CA TYR A 242 80.95 -52.50 -26.09
C TYR A 242 81.74 -51.28 -26.65
N LEU A 243 82.17 -50.27 -25.88
CA LEU A 243 82.50 -50.18 -24.45
C LEU A 243 82.37 -48.72 -23.90
N GLU A 244 82.48 -48.57 -22.58
CA GLU A 244 82.49 -47.31 -21.82
C GLU A 244 83.79 -46.49 -21.93
N SER A 245 83.67 -45.18 -21.73
CA SER A 245 84.55 -44.37 -20.86
C SER A 245 83.80 -43.14 -20.36
#